data_AF-A0A2N2KUE1-F1
#
_entry.id   AF-A0A2N2KUE1-F1
#
_cell.length_a   1.000
_cell.length_b   1.000
_cell.length_c   1.000
_cell.angle_alpha   90.00
_cell.angle_beta   90.00
_cell.angle_gamma   90.00
#
_symmetry.space_group_name_H-M   'P 1'
#
loop_
_entity.id
_entity.type
_entity.pdbx_description
1 polymer ?
#
loop_
_entity_poly.entity_id
_entity_poly.type
_entity_poly.pdbx_seq_one_letter_code
_entity_poly.pdbx_strand_id
1 'polypeptide(L)'
;MSYIVLARKYRPQNFKEVYAQDHVTEILQSAIASARIAHAYLFTGPRGVGKTSLARIMAKSLNCEHGPTTDPCNKCSNCIEITAGTSTDVIEIDAASNTGVDNIRELQLELLYAPSASQYKIYIIDEVHMLSKSAFNALLKTLEEPPDNVIFIFATTEPQKVLPTIISRCQRYDFKRIPIEAIVQRLKDLSVTEGIKIDTESLYLIARKADGGMRDALSLMDQAISYCMDNISIEKVRQIFGFIPNQLYYQFMLYINAQDARELIRELHSVFEQGTDLQEFIANMQEFIRVLILRKLGIEVRDLNPEELPFFDELGTLFPQNKLMYMLSYLIACKADLKSSANPYLILEALMIKLCKLDEMEDIASLIGKLSSGQTFTKPASSINTASNKALPPKQASPAPLHTEPEYIEEPEFSKLDFNTDNLEKSWQRIVARVRKGSKMAAVVLEKVLSKEAIGRTLKITLDTQPNLHSMKNNTELLQAILGELFIQNVVLEFSLIEKESPKQVFIQRRTLEDIKAESPEIAKYIEATDSVIA
;
A
#
# COMPACT_ATOMS: atom_id res chain seq x y z
N MET A 1 36.02 -9.98 12.28
CA MET A 1 35.39 -9.26 11.15
C MET A 1 33.90 -9.20 11.41
N SER A 2 33.25 -8.07 11.18
CA SER A 2 31.80 -7.97 11.27
C SER A 2 31.14 -8.86 10.22
N TYR A 3 30.07 -9.56 10.59
CA TYR A 3 29.27 -10.35 9.65
C TYR A 3 28.71 -9.44 8.55
N ILE A 4 28.89 -9.82 7.29
CA ILE A 4 28.32 -9.12 6.14
C ILE A 4 27.17 -9.96 5.61
N VAL A 5 25.97 -9.39 5.63
CA VAL A 5 24.73 -9.95 5.06
C VAL A 5 24.97 -10.41 3.62
N LEU A 6 24.50 -11.61 3.25
CA LEU A 6 24.63 -12.24 1.94
C LEU A 6 24.16 -11.31 0.81
N ALA A 7 23.07 -10.58 1.02
CA ALA A 7 22.55 -9.61 0.05
C ALA A 7 23.55 -8.50 -0.31
N ARG A 8 24.49 -8.19 0.59
CA ARG A 8 25.60 -7.24 0.35
C ARG A 8 26.85 -7.97 -0.15
N LYS A 9 27.19 -9.12 0.43
CA LYS A 9 28.37 -9.92 0.08
C LYS A 9 28.34 -10.41 -1.37
N TYR A 10 27.18 -10.87 -1.83
CA TYR A 10 26.95 -11.42 -3.18
C TYR A 10 26.27 -10.44 -4.12
N ARG A 11 26.41 -9.13 -3.87
CA ARG A 11 25.94 -8.10 -4.80
C ARG A 11 26.73 -8.22 -6.11
N PRO A 12 26.08 -8.36 -7.27
CA PRO A 12 26.75 -8.52 -8.56
C PRO A 12 27.76 -7.41 -8.84
N GLN A 13 28.95 -7.78 -9.33
CA GLN A 13 30.05 -6.86 -9.63
C GLN A 13 30.26 -6.63 -11.13
N ASN A 14 29.75 -7.50 -11.99
CA ASN A 14 29.80 -7.38 -13.45
C ASN A 14 28.45 -7.81 -14.07
N PHE A 15 28.27 -7.57 -15.37
CA PHE A 15 27.03 -7.90 -16.06
C PHE A 15 26.70 -9.41 -16.06
N LYS A 16 27.70 -10.28 -16.02
CA LYS A 16 27.53 -11.75 -16.03
C LYS A 16 26.98 -12.30 -14.73
N GLU A 17 27.20 -11.60 -13.62
CA GLU A 17 26.70 -11.96 -12.30
C GLU A 17 25.25 -11.50 -12.05
N VAL A 18 24.68 -10.69 -12.95
CA VAL A 18 23.29 -10.21 -12.84
C VAL A 18 22.36 -11.33 -13.26
N TYR A 19 21.47 -11.72 -12.35
CA TYR A 19 20.70 -12.93 -12.51
C TYR A 19 19.35 -12.68 -13.21
N ALA A 20 19.06 -13.46 -14.26
CA ALA A 20 17.79 -13.49 -14.99
C ALA A 20 17.31 -12.12 -15.53
N GLN A 21 18.25 -11.30 -16.03
CA GLN A 21 17.94 -10.00 -16.67
C GLN A 21 18.70 -9.84 -18.01
N ASP A 22 18.86 -10.93 -18.76
CA ASP A 22 19.68 -10.97 -19.98
C ASP A 22 19.25 -9.91 -21.01
N HIS A 23 17.93 -9.67 -21.13
CA HIS A 23 17.38 -8.68 -22.05
C HIS A 23 17.81 -7.24 -21.72
N VAL A 24 18.16 -6.92 -20.48
CA VAL A 24 18.67 -5.58 -20.10
C VAL A 24 20.19 -5.55 -20.19
N THR A 25 20.87 -6.58 -19.69
CA THR A 25 22.33 -6.62 -19.64
C THR A 25 22.93 -6.63 -21.05
N GLU A 26 22.39 -7.41 -21.98
CA GLU A 26 22.88 -7.49 -23.36
C GLU A 26 22.75 -6.15 -24.11
N ILE A 27 21.64 -5.42 -23.91
CA ILE A 27 21.44 -4.12 -24.56
C ILE A 27 22.41 -3.09 -24.00
N LEU A 28 22.60 -3.03 -22.69
CA LEU A 28 23.56 -2.11 -22.06
C LEU A 28 25.00 -2.43 -22.45
N GLN A 29 25.38 -3.71 -22.50
CA GLN A 29 26.69 -4.13 -22.98
C GLN A 29 26.91 -3.71 -24.44
N SER A 30 25.90 -3.88 -25.29
CA SER A 30 25.95 -3.47 -26.70
C SER A 30 26.07 -1.95 -26.85
N ALA A 31 25.36 -1.17 -26.03
CA ALA A 31 25.45 0.28 -26.02
C ALA A 31 26.85 0.77 -25.63
N ILE A 32 27.47 0.14 -24.61
CA ILE A 32 28.84 0.44 -24.18
C ILE A 32 29.84 0.07 -25.29
N ALA A 33 29.75 -1.14 -25.85
CA ALA A 33 30.66 -1.61 -26.89
C ALA A 33 30.57 -0.79 -28.19
N SER A 34 29.40 -0.24 -28.50
CA SER A 34 29.18 0.62 -29.67
C SER A 34 29.37 2.11 -29.40
N ALA A 35 29.78 2.51 -28.18
CA ALA A 35 29.90 3.90 -27.73
C ALA A 35 28.62 4.74 -27.94
N ARG A 36 27.44 4.10 -27.88
CA ARG A 36 26.12 4.75 -27.99
C ARG A 36 25.50 4.93 -26.61
N ILE A 37 26.17 5.73 -25.78
CA ILE A 37 25.76 5.97 -24.40
C ILE A 37 24.75 7.14 -24.39
N ALA A 38 23.54 6.88 -23.89
CA ALA A 38 22.55 7.93 -23.64
C ALA A 38 22.92 8.76 -22.40
N HIS A 39 22.43 10.01 -22.36
CA HIS A 39 22.59 10.90 -21.20
C HIS A 39 21.67 10.53 -20.03
N ALA A 40 20.59 9.76 -20.26
CA ALA A 40 19.64 9.37 -19.22
C ALA A 40 19.05 7.97 -19.43
N TYR A 41 19.03 7.19 -18.35
CA TYR A 41 18.49 5.84 -18.26
C TYR A 41 17.41 5.77 -17.18
N LEU A 42 16.34 5.02 -17.44
CA LEU A 42 15.27 4.78 -16.48
C LEU A 42 15.09 3.27 -16.29
N PHE A 43 15.53 2.77 -15.15
CA PHE A 43 15.41 1.37 -14.73
C PHE A 43 14.13 1.18 -13.91
N THR A 44 13.22 0.39 -14.45
CA THR A 44 11.87 0.18 -13.88
C THR A 44 11.69 -1.28 -13.53
N GLY A 45 10.99 -1.57 -12.44
CA GLY A 45 10.63 -2.95 -12.11
C GLY A 45 10.57 -3.20 -10.61
N PRO A 46 10.19 -4.41 -10.19
CA PRO A 46 9.98 -4.75 -8.78
C PRO A 46 11.22 -4.50 -7.91
N ARG A 47 11.02 -4.42 -6.60
CA ARG A 47 12.12 -4.33 -5.65
C ARG A 47 12.98 -5.61 -5.72
N GLY A 48 14.28 -5.46 -5.45
CA GLY A 48 15.18 -6.60 -5.29
C GLY A 48 15.64 -7.32 -6.57
N VAL A 49 15.16 -6.92 -7.76
CA VAL A 49 15.53 -7.52 -9.07
C VAL A 49 16.89 -7.07 -9.63
N GLY A 50 17.57 -6.12 -8.97
CA GLY A 50 18.94 -5.71 -9.33
C GLY A 50 19.10 -4.36 -10.02
N LYS A 51 18.08 -3.50 -10.06
CA LYS A 51 18.14 -2.15 -10.69
C LYS A 51 19.37 -1.32 -10.27
N THR A 52 19.51 -1.04 -8.97
CA THR A 52 20.62 -0.24 -8.41
C THR A 52 21.96 -0.95 -8.56
N SER A 53 21.98 -2.29 -8.50
CA SER A 53 23.20 -3.07 -8.74
C SER A 53 23.66 -2.94 -10.20
N LEU A 54 22.74 -3.01 -11.16
CA LEU A 54 23.06 -2.82 -12.58
C LEU A 54 23.48 -1.37 -12.86
N ALA A 55 22.88 -0.38 -12.20
CA ALA A 55 23.31 1.01 -12.28
C ALA A 55 24.76 1.21 -11.85
N ARG A 56 25.18 0.57 -10.74
CA ARG A 56 26.58 0.59 -10.30
C ARG A 56 27.51 -0.15 -11.25
N ILE A 57 27.10 -1.30 -11.79
CA ILE A 57 27.87 -2.03 -12.80
C ILE A 57 28.08 -1.17 -14.05
N MET A 58 27.03 -0.49 -14.50
CA MET A 58 27.10 0.45 -15.62
C MET A 58 28.04 1.61 -15.32
N ALA A 59 27.95 2.21 -14.13
CA ALA A 59 28.85 3.27 -13.72
C ALA A 59 30.32 2.82 -13.70
N LYS A 60 30.61 1.62 -13.17
CA LYS A 60 31.95 1.03 -13.22
C LYS A 60 32.42 0.76 -14.64
N SER A 61 31.54 0.30 -15.51
CA SER A 61 31.85 -0.03 -16.90
C SER A 61 32.24 1.22 -17.71
N LEU A 62 31.61 2.35 -17.41
CA LEU A 62 31.88 3.64 -18.03
C LEU A 62 33.13 4.32 -17.46
N ASN A 63 33.33 4.25 -16.14
CA ASN A 63 34.40 4.97 -15.44
C ASN A 63 35.62 4.11 -15.06
N CYS A 64 35.69 2.85 -15.48
CA CYS A 64 36.88 2.03 -15.28
C CYS A 64 38.08 2.68 -15.97
N GLU A 65 39.27 2.60 -15.36
CA GLU A 65 40.51 3.10 -15.99
C GLU A 65 40.85 2.39 -17.31
N HIS A 66 40.34 1.17 -17.48
CA HIS A 66 40.44 0.40 -18.72
C HIS A 66 39.16 0.48 -19.57
N GLY A 67 38.25 1.40 -19.24
CA GLY A 67 36.96 1.59 -19.89
C GLY A 67 36.94 2.73 -20.91
N PRO A 68 35.79 2.95 -21.60
CA PRO A 68 34.53 2.22 -21.46
C PRO A 68 34.63 0.75 -21.85
N THR A 69 34.18 -0.17 -20.98
CA THR A 69 34.30 -1.62 -21.17
C THR A 69 33.07 -2.36 -20.68
N THR A 70 32.72 -3.49 -21.30
CA THR A 70 31.63 -4.36 -20.82
C THR A 70 32.04 -5.24 -19.64
N ASP A 71 33.33 -5.29 -19.29
CA ASP A 71 33.86 -6.11 -18.20
C ASP A 71 34.75 -5.24 -17.29
N PRO A 72 34.17 -4.52 -16.31
CA PRO A 72 34.93 -3.64 -15.43
C PRO A 72 35.91 -4.45 -14.57
N CYS A 73 37.13 -3.95 -14.39
CA CYS A 73 38.21 -4.73 -13.77
C CYS A 73 38.01 -5.03 -12.29
N ASN A 74 37.15 -4.27 -11.60
CA ASN A 74 36.87 -4.39 -10.15
C ASN A 74 38.10 -4.24 -9.24
N LYS A 75 39.20 -3.66 -9.75
CA LYS A 75 40.49 -3.53 -9.04
C LYS A 75 41.10 -2.14 -9.09
N CYS A 76 40.74 -1.29 -10.06
CA CYS A 76 41.21 0.10 -10.13
C CYS A 76 40.54 0.98 -9.07
N SER A 77 41.08 2.16 -8.78
CA SER A 77 40.54 3.09 -7.77
C SER A 77 39.06 3.39 -8.05
N ASN A 78 38.73 3.77 -9.29
CA ASN A 78 37.36 4.09 -9.70
C ASN A 78 36.40 2.91 -9.43
N CYS A 79 36.78 1.68 -9.78
CA CYS A 79 35.91 0.52 -9.55
C CYS A 79 35.71 0.21 -8.06
N ILE A 80 36.75 0.38 -7.25
CA ILE A 80 36.70 0.13 -5.80
C ILE A 80 35.82 1.20 -5.14
N GLU A 81 36.03 2.47 -5.47
CA GLU A 81 35.27 3.60 -4.93
C GLU A 81 33.78 3.53 -5.29
N ILE A 82 33.45 3.19 -6.54
CA ILE A 82 32.05 3.00 -6.97
C ILE A 82 31.41 1.81 -6.26
N THR A 83 32.15 0.72 -6.06
CA THR A 83 31.66 -0.46 -5.31
C THR A 83 31.39 -0.10 -3.84
N ALA A 84 32.27 0.69 -3.24
CA ALA A 84 32.17 1.18 -1.87
C ALA A 84 31.09 2.27 -1.70
N GLY A 85 30.72 2.97 -2.78
CA GLY A 85 29.80 4.11 -2.74
C GLY A 85 30.43 5.41 -2.27
N THR A 86 31.75 5.56 -2.44
CA THR A 86 32.54 6.72 -1.98
C THR A 86 33.12 7.55 -3.13
N SER A 87 32.77 7.21 -4.37
CA SER A 87 33.24 7.88 -5.58
C SER A 87 32.74 9.33 -5.63
N THR A 88 33.62 10.28 -5.94
CA THR A 88 33.24 11.69 -6.15
C THR A 88 32.49 11.92 -7.46
N ASP A 89 32.82 11.12 -8.48
CA ASP A 89 32.22 11.23 -9.83
C ASP A 89 30.99 10.33 -10.02
N VAL A 90 30.63 9.50 -9.03
CA VAL A 90 29.44 8.63 -9.09
C VAL A 90 28.64 8.84 -7.81
N ILE A 91 27.58 9.64 -7.93
CA ILE A 91 26.79 10.10 -6.80
C ILE A 91 25.49 9.30 -6.77
N GLU A 92 25.31 8.50 -5.71
CA GLU A 92 24.10 7.72 -5.47
C GLU A 92 23.20 8.45 -4.48
N ILE A 93 21.99 8.81 -4.92
CA ILE A 93 20.99 9.54 -4.14
C ILE A 93 19.78 8.64 -3.99
N ASP A 94 19.38 8.40 -2.74
CA ASP A 94 18.09 7.80 -2.45
C ASP A 94 17.04 8.92 -2.37
N ALA A 95 16.11 8.94 -3.34
CA ALA A 95 15.07 9.96 -3.41
C ALA A 95 14.07 9.86 -2.24
N ALA A 96 13.97 8.71 -1.56
CA ALA A 96 13.11 8.57 -0.38
C ALA A 96 13.63 9.38 0.81
N SER A 97 14.95 9.53 0.95
CA SER A 97 15.59 10.36 1.98
C SER A 97 15.86 11.80 1.51
N ASN A 98 15.94 12.02 0.19
CA ASN A 98 16.28 13.31 -0.42
C ASN A 98 15.13 13.84 -1.30
N THR A 99 13.93 13.96 -0.73
CA THR A 99 12.71 14.35 -1.46
C THR A 99 12.63 15.85 -1.82
N GLY A 100 13.43 16.67 -1.14
CA GLY A 100 13.42 18.13 -1.19
C GLY A 100 13.95 18.72 -2.50
N VAL A 101 13.40 19.87 -2.88
CA VAL A 101 13.82 20.63 -4.08
C VAL A 101 15.23 21.18 -3.92
N ASP A 102 15.61 21.55 -2.70
CA ASP A 102 16.89 22.21 -2.44
C ASP A 102 18.06 21.24 -2.65
N ASN A 103 17.95 19.97 -2.25
CA ASN A 103 18.95 18.93 -2.53
C ASN A 103 19.17 18.75 -4.04
N ILE A 104 18.10 18.81 -4.83
CA ILE A 104 18.20 18.73 -6.30
C ILE A 104 18.78 20.02 -6.90
N ARG A 105 18.51 21.18 -6.32
CA ARG A 105 19.14 22.43 -6.77
C ARG A 105 20.63 22.45 -6.48
N GLU A 106 21.04 21.97 -5.32
CA GLU A 106 22.46 21.77 -4.99
C GLU A 106 23.11 20.83 -6.00
N LEU A 107 22.44 19.73 -6.34
CA LEU A 107 22.87 18.82 -7.41
C LEU A 107 23.09 19.54 -8.74
N GLN A 108 22.19 20.45 -9.11
CA GLN A 108 22.29 21.24 -10.34
C GLN A 108 23.47 22.19 -10.37
N LEU A 109 23.87 22.73 -9.23
CA LEU A 109 25.08 23.53 -9.14
C LEU A 109 26.31 22.65 -9.35
N GLU A 110 26.30 21.43 -8.83
CA GLU A 110 27.40 20.47 -9.01
C GLU A 110 27.51 19.93 -10.44
N LEU A 111 26.40 19.87 -11.17
CA LEU A 111 26.33 19.40 -12.56
C LEU A 111 27.13 20.26 -13.55
N LEU A 112 27.44 21.51 -13.18
CA LEU A 112 28.22 22.43 -14.01
C LEU A 112 29.73 22.13 -14.00
N TYR A 113 30.19 21.33 -13.04
CA TYR A 113 31.61 21.00 -12.91
C TYR A 113 31.94 19.71 -13.64
N ALA A 114 33.08 19.71 -14.34
CA ALA A 114 33.62 18.53 -15.00
C ALA A 114 33.92 17.40 -13.98
N PRO A 115 33.91 16.12 -14.42
CA PRO A 115 34.38 15.00 -13.61
C PRO A 115 35.82 15.24 -13.10
N SER A 116 36.12 14.78 -11.89
CA SER A 116 37.42 15.00 -11.25
C SER A 116 38.47 13.97 -11.66
N ALA A 117 38.13 12.68 -11.60
CA ALA A 117 39.05 11.56 -11.83
C ALA A 117 38.54 10.55 -12.87
N SER A 118 37.26 10.64 -13.23
CA SER A 118 36.58 9.72 -14.15
C SER A 118 36.26 10.37 -15.51
N GLN A 119 35.86 9.55 -16.49
CA GLN A 119 35.43 10.06 -17.80
C GLN A 119 34.03 10.70 -17.73
N TYR A 120 33.12 10.11 -16.94
CA TYR A 120 31.74 10.57 -16.80
C TYR A 120 31.42 10.91 -15.34
N LYS A 121 30.58 11.93 -15.15
CA LYS A 121 29.92 12.23 -13.88
C LYS A 121 28.54 11.58 -13.89
N ILE A 122 28.33 10.61 -13.02
CA ILE A 122 27.15 9.73 -13.05
C ILE A 122 26.31 9.95 -11.82
N TYR A 123 25.01 10.20 -12.03
CA TYR A 123 24.03 10.38 -10.96
C TYR A 123 23.07 9.20 -10.95
N ILE A 124 23.15 8.38 -9.91
CA ILE A 124 22.24 7.26 -9.68
C ILE A 124 21.17 7.72 -8.71
N ILE A 125 19.93 7.88 -9.17
CA ILE A 125 18.82 8.31 -8.31
C ILE A 125 17.87 7.14 -8.12
N ASP A 126 17.93 6.52 -6.93
CA ASP A 126 17.09 5.39 -6.56
C ASP A 126 15.73 5.86 -6.02
N GLU A 127 14.71 5.02 -6.21
CA GLU A 127 13.30 5.30 -5.93
C GLU A 127 12.84 6.68 -6.40
N VAL A 128 13.20 7.07 -7.64
CA VAL A 128 12.97 8.42 -8.19
C VAL A 128 11.51 8.89 -8.08
N HIS A 129 10.55 7.97 -8.04
CA HIS A 129 9.12 8.28 -7.87
C HIS A 129 8.79 8.98 -6.53
N MET A 130 9.70 8.95 -5.56
CA MET A 130 9.60 9.64 -4.28
C MET A 130 9.99 11.13 -4.36
N LEU A 131 10.60 11.58 -5.46
CA LEU A 131 10.92 13.00 -5.63
C LEU A 131 9.66 13.87 -5.70
N SER A 132 9.76 15.06 -5.11
CA SER A 132 8.70 16.06 -5.25
C SER A 132 8.56 16.54 -6.71
N LYS A 133 7.35 16.95 -7.11
CA LYS A 133 7.10 17.48 -8.47
C LYS A 133 8.01 18.66 -8.82
N SER A 134 8.30 19.50 -7.83
CA SER A 134 9.21 20.63 -7.97
C SER A 134 10.67 20.21 -8.16
N ALA A 135 11.12 19.15 -7.48
CA ALA A 135 12.43 18.54 -7.70
C ALA A 135 12.54 17.95 -9.11
N PHE A 136 11.49 17.26 -9.58
CA PHE A 136 11.43 16.76 -10.95
C PHE A 136 11.53 17.86 -12.00
N ASN A 137 10.77 18.95 -11.83
CA ASN A 137 10.79 20.07 -12.77
C ASN A 137 12.15 20.78 -12.80
N ALA A 138 12.88 20.80 -11.69
CA ALA A 138 14.24 21.33 -11.68
C ALA A 138 15.12 20.53 -12.65
N LEU A 139 15.12 19.19 -12.55
CA LEU A 139 15.93 18.30 -13.40
C LEU A 139 15.58 18.37 -14.90
N LEU A 140 14.36 18.78 -15.27
CA LEU A 140 13.93 18.80 -16.68
C LEU A 140 14.85 19.63 -17.57
N LYS A 141 15.30 20.79 -17.11
CA LYS A 141 16.20 21.65 -17.89
C LYS A 141 17.51 20.93 -18.20
N THR A 142 18.06 20.21 -17.22
CA THR A 142 19.30 19.44 -17.36
C THR A 142 19.12 18.19 -18.23
N LEU A 143 17.92 17.58 -18.24
CA LEU A 143 17.61 16.46 -19.13
C LEU A 143 17.33 16.89 -20.57
N GLU A 144 16.88 18.14 -20.78
CA GLU A 144 16.68 18.72 -22.11
C GLU A 144 18.01 19.17 -22.75
N GLU A 145 18.89 19.77 -21.94
CA GLU A 145 20.20 20.26 -22.35
C GLU A 145 21.29 19.61 -21.46
N PRO A 146 21.56 18.30 -21.65
CA PRO A 146 22.53 17.59 -20.82
C PRO A 146 23.97 18.01 -21.12
N PRO A 147 24.82 18.19 -20.11
CA PRO A 147 26.26 18.34 -20.32
C PRO A 147 26.88 17.08 -20.93
N ASP A 148 27.90 17.24 -21.80
CA ASP A 148 28.49 16.16 -22.62
C ASP A 148 29.00 14.94 -21.82
N ASN A 149 29.40 15.13 -20.56
CA ASN A 149 29.98 14.10 -19.70
C ASN A 149 29.11 13.73 -18.49
N VAL A 150 27.83 14.08 -18.49
CA VAL A 150 26.91 13.78 -17.40
C VAL A 150 25.92 12.68 -17.81
N ILE A 151 25.76 11.69 -16.94
CA ILE A 151 24.81 10.59 -17.15
C ILE A 151 23.90 10.44 -15.94
N PHE A 152 22.59 10.38 -16.19
CA PHE A 152 21.59 10.05 -15.18
C PHE A 152 21.15 8.60 -15.29
N ILE A 153 21.07 7.91 -14.16
CA ILE A 153 20.49 6.58 -14.04
C ILE A 153 19.40 6.65 -12.96
N PHE A 154 18.16 6.73 -13.40
CA PHE A 154 16.99 6.70 -12.52
C PHE A 154 16.56 5.25 -12.27
N ALA A 155 16.27 4.90 -11.02
CA ALA A 155 15.66 3.62 -10.67
C ALA A 155 14.31 3.83 -9.97
N THR A 156 13.32 2.99 -10.29
CA THR A 156 12.00 3.06 -9.64
C THR A 156 11.28 1.72 -9.60
N THR A 157 10.54 1.50 -8.52
CA THR A 157 9.55 0.42 -8.41
C THR A 157 8.18 0.79 -8.97
N GLU A 158 7.88 2.08 -9.13
CA GLU A 158 6.58 2.60 -9.55
C GLU A 158 6.71 3.55 -10.75
N PRO A 159 6.87 3.01 -11.99
CA PRO A 159 7.04 3.84 -13.18
C PRO A 159 5.87 4.79 -13.44
N GLN A 160 4.65 4.42 -13.04
CA GLN A 160 3.43 5.22 -13.20
C GLN A 160 3.43 6.52 -12.38
N LYS A 161 4.24 6.60 -11.33
CA LYS A 161 4.37 7.82 -10.50
C LYS A 161 5.45 8.78 -11.03
N VAL A 162 6.27 8.32 -11.97
CA VAL A 162 7.28 9.17 -12.62
C VAL A 162 6.61 10.02 -13.69
N LEU A 163 6.98 11.30 -13.78
CA LEU A 163 6.39 12.22 -14.76
C LEU A 163 6.65 11.73 -16.20
N PRO A 164 5.64 11.71 -17.08
CA PRO A 164 5.82 11.32 -18.49
C PRO A 164 6.89 12.12 -19.22
N THR A 165 7.10 13.39 -18.84
CA THR A 165 8.13 14.28 -19.39
C THR A 165 9.55 13.81 -19.13
N ILE A 166 9.79 13.04 -18.06
CA ILE A 166 11.09 12.44 -17.76
C ILE A 166 11.24 11.14 -18.51
N ILE A 167 10.18 10.31 -18.50
CA ILE A 167 10.16 9.02 -19.20
C ILE A 167 10.48 9.24 -20.69
N SER A 168 9.95 10.29 -21.31
CA SER A 168 10.19 10.60 -22.73
C SER A 168 11.63 11.01 -23.05
N ARG A 169 12.42 11.39 -22.05
CA ARG A 169 13.83 11.82 -22.18
C ARG A 169 14.83 10.77 -21.73
N CYS A 170 14.34 9.63 -21.22
CA CYS A 170 15.18 8.54 -20.75
C CYS A 170 15.06 7.33 -21.68
N GLN A 171 16.15 6.56 -21.81
CA GLN A 171 16.02 5.18 -22.28
C GLN A 171 15.47 4.31 -21.16
N ARG A 172 14.24 3.79 -21.34
CA ARG A 172 13.56 2.96 -20.35
C ARG A 172 13.93 1.49 -20.50
N TYR A 173 14.27 0.86 -19.39
CA TYR A 173 14.57 -0.58 -19.29
C TYR A 173 13.72 -1.22 -18.19
N ASP A 174 12.81 -2.11 -18.59
CA ASP A 174 11.92 -2.84 -17.70
C ASP A 174 12.56 -4.16 -17.22
N PHE A 175 12.86 -4.23 -15.93
CA PHE A 175 13.33 -5.41 -15.22
C PHE A 175 12.16 -6.31 -14.89
N LYS A 176 12.35 -7.62 -15.09
CA LYS A 176 11.33 -8.63 -14.85
C LYS A 176 11.49 -9.23 -13.46
N ARG A 177 10.42 -9.82 -12.93
CA ARG A 177 10.50 -10.68 -11.75
C ARG A 177 11.37 -11.87 -12.07
N ILE A 178 12.26 -12.23 -11.16
CA ILE A 178 13.14 -13.40 -11.33
C ILE A 178 12.29 -14.66 -11.13
N PRO A 179 12.31 -15.64 -12.06
CA PRO A 179 11.57 -16.89 -11.90
C PRO A 179 11.97 -17.62 -10.61
N ILE A 180 11.03 -18.36 -10.01
CA ILE A 180 11.25 -19.06 -8.73
C ILE A 180 12.40 -20.06 -8.87
N GLU A 181 12.42 -20.85 -9.94
CA GLU A 181 13.46 -21.85 -10.20
C GLU A 181 14.84 -21.21 -10.31
N ALA A 182 14.88 -20.01 -10.90
CA ALA A 182 16.11 -19.24 -11.05
C ALA A 182 16.61 -18.79 -9.65
N ILE A 183 15.73 -18.29 -8.78
CA ILE A 183 16.08 -17.94 -7.39
C ILE A 183 16.56 -19.18 -6.63
N VAL A 184 15.82 -20.28 -6.69
CA VAL A 184 16.16 -21.54 -6.01
C VAL A 184 17.54 -22.03 -6.42
N GLN A 185 17.84 -22.04 -7.73
CA GLN A 185 19.16 -22.43 -8.22
C GLN A 185 20.27 -21.55 -7.64
N ARG A 186 20.07 -20.23 -7.63
CA ARG A 186 21.05 -19.30 -7.08
C ARG A 186 21.26 -19.51 -5.57
N LEU A 187 20.20 -19.68 -4.80
CA LEU A 187 20.28 -19.93 -3.36
C LEU A 187 20.97 -21.27 -3.07
N LYS A 188 20.76 -22.29 -3.92
CA LYS A 188 21.43 -23.59 -3.83
C LYS A 188 22.94 -23.48 -4.11
N ASP A 189 23.34 -22.70 -5.11
CA ASP A 189 24.76 -22.48 -5.39
C ASP A 189 25.46 -21.77 -4.22
N LEU A 190 24.77 -20.81 -3.61
CA LEU A 190 25.27 -20.07 -2.46
C LEU A 190 25.30 -20.91 -1.18
N SER A 191 24.33 -21.80 -0.96
CA SER A 191 24.35 -22.69 0.20
C SER A 191 25.55 -23.63 0.17
N VAL A 192 25.91 -24.15 -1.01
CA VAL A 192 27.15 -24.94 -1.19
C VAL A 192 28.39 -24.09 -0.93
N THR A 193 28.41 -22.85 -1.41
CA THR A 193 29.56 -21.94 -1.26
C THR A 193 29.81 -21.55 0.21
N GLU A 194 28.75 -21.31 0.98
CA GLU A 194 28.81 -20.95 2.40
C GLU A 194 28.82 -22.16 3.34
N GLY A 195 28.70 -23.39 2.80
CA GLY A 195 28.71 -24.63 3.59
C GLY A 195 27.43 -24.89 4.41
N ILE A 196 26.30 -24.32 3.98
CA ILE A 196 25.01 -24.39 4.68
C ILE A 196 24.21 -25.59 4.19
N LYS A 197 23.66 -26.40 5.12
CA LYS A 197 22.71 -27.46 4.78
C LYS A 197 21.29 -26.92 4.83
N ILE A 198 20.65 -26.88 3.67
CA ILE A 198 19.26 -26.47 3.50
C ILE A 198 18.54 -27.45 2.56
N ASP A 199 17.34 -27.87 2.93
CA ASP A 199 16.52 -28.74 2.09
C ASP A 199 15.93 -27.97 0.89
N THR A 200 15.52 -28.71 -0.15
CA THR A 200 15.04 -28.10 -1.39
C THR A 200 13.69 -27.40 -1.18
N GLU A 201 12.82 -27.92 -0.33
CA GLU A 201 11.51 -27.32 -0.08
C GLU A 201 11.62 -25.96 0.63
N SER A 202 12.53 -25.85 1.59
CA SER A 202 12.93 -24.59 2.25
C SER A 202 13.40 -23.55 1.24
N LEU A 203 14.21 -23.94 0.24
CA LEU A 203 14.65 -23.04 -0.82
C LEU A 203 13.47 -22.52 -1.66
N TYR A 204 12.54 -23.41 -2.03
CA TYR A 204 11.32 -23.02 -2.74
C TYR A 204 10.45 -22.08 -1.91
N LEU A 205 10.35 -22.34 -0.60
CA LEU A 205 9.55 -21.55 0.32
C LEU A 205 10.13 -20.12 0.47
N ILE A 206 11.44 -20.00 0.61
CA ILE A 206 12.16 -18.71 0.61
C ILE A 206 11.97 -17.99 -0.74
N ALA A 207 12.15 -18.69 -1.85
CA ALA A 207 12.01 -18.12 -3.19
C ALA A 207 10.59 -17.58 -3.47
N ARG A 208 9.55 -18.29 -3.00
CA ARG A 208 8.15 -17.82 -3.09
C ARG A 208 7.93 -16.55 -2.27
N LYS A 209 8.41 -16.50 -1.02
CA LYS A 209 8.26 -15.31 -0.17
C LYS A 209 9.06 -14.11 -0.67
N ALA A 210 10.14 -14.35 -1.40
CA ALA A 210 10.92 -13.31 -2.05
C ALA A 210 10.21 -12.63 -3.23
N ASP A 211 9.10 -13.19 -3.72
CA ASP A 211 8.22 -12.60 -4.75
C ASP A 211 8.96 -12.13 -6.04
N GLY A 212 10.02 -12.85 -6.41
CA GLY A 212 10.83 -12.54 -7.60
C GLY A 212 12.00 -11.56 -7.37
N GLY A 213 12.25 -11.13 -6.12
CA GLY A 213 13.37 -10.26 -5.74
C GLY A 213 14.56 -11.04 -5.16
N MET A 214 15.72 -11.02 -5.85
CA MET A 214 16.93 -11.71 -5.37
C MET A 214 17.46 -11.12 -4.05
N ARG A 215 17.41 -9.80 -3.89
CA ARG A 215 17.83 -9.14 -2.64
C ARG A 215 17.02 -9.65 -1.45
N ASP A 216 15.71 -9.77 -1.63
CA ASP A 216 14.80 -10.20 -0.58
C ASP A 216 14.98 -11.70 -0.30
N ALA A 217 15.19 -12.53 -1.34
CA ALA A 217 15.54 -13.95 -1.20
C ALA A 217 16.82 -14.17 -0.37
N LEU A 218 17.89 -13.42 -0.65
CA LEU A 218 19.14 -13.51 0.10
C LEU A 218 18.96 -13.02 1.55
N SER A 219 18.16 -11.98 1.76
CA SER A 219 17.87 -11.45 3.10
C SER A 219 17.06 -12.45 3.94
N LEU A 220 16.10 -13.15 3.33
CA LEU A 220 15.36 -14.23 3.96
C LEU A 220 16.28 -15.43 4.26
N MET A 221 17.15 -15.81 3.32
CA MET A 221 18.14 -16.87 3.56
C MET A 221 19.06 -16.53 4.75
N ASP A 222 19.56 -15.30 4.84
CA ASP A 222 20.34 -14.80 5.98
C ASP A 222 19.60 -14.92 7.32
N GLN A 223 18.30 -14.57 7.33
CA GLN A 223 17.46 -14.72 8.53
C GLN A 223 17.30 -16.19 8.92
N ALA A 224 17.11 -17.08 7.94
CA ALA A 224 17.02 -18.51 8.18
C ALA A 224 18.33 -19.09 8.75
N ILE A 225 19.49 -18.67 8.22
CA ILE A 225 20.82 -19.05 8.72
C ILE A 225 21.02 -18.56 10.14
N SER A 226 20.70 -17.29 10.42
CA SER A 226 20.88 -16.68 11.73
C SER A 226 20.09 -17.40 12.83
N TYR A 227 18.94 -18.00 12.49
CA TYR A 227 18.10 -18.73 13.43
C TYR A 227 18.46 -20.22 13.53
N CYS A 228 18.75 -20.87 12.39
CA CYS A 228 18.93 -22.33 12.34
C CYS A 228 20.39 -22.79 12.41
N MET A 229 21.33 -21.85 12.38
CA MET A 229 22.77 -22.10 12.19
C MET A 229 23.02 -22.91 10.91
N ASP A 230 23.47 -24.16 11.02
CA ASP A 230 23.97 -24.92 9.87
C ASP A 230 22.94 -25.85 9.22
N ASN A 231 21.78 -26.09 9.87
CA ASN A 231 20.77 -27.03 9.38
C ASN A 231 19.37 -26.40 9.35
N ILE A 232 19.01 -25.93 8.17
CA ILE A 232 17.73 -25.29 7.85
C ILE A 232 16.79 -26.37 7.31
N SER A 233 15.72 -26.65 8.05
CA SER A 233 14.63 -27.54 7.64
C SER A 233 13.35 -26.75 7.36
N ILE A 234 12.45 -27.33 6.56
CA ILE A 234 11.18 -26.71 6.20
C ILE A 234 10.34 -26.30 7.42
N GLU A 235 10.32 -27.08 8.50
CA GLU A 235 9.54 -26.73 9.69
C GLU A 235 10.07 -25.46 10.36
N LYS A 236 11.39 -25.30 10.43
CA LYS A 236 12.00 -24.09 11.00
C LYS A 236 11.76 -22.88 10.11
N VAL A 237 11.89 -23.03 8.80
CA VAL A 237 11.59 -21.96 7.84
C VAL A 237 10.13 -21.51 7.95
N ARG A 238 9.21 -22.47 8.11
CA ARG A 238 7.78 -22.18 8.36
C ARG A 238 7.57 -21.40 9.65
N GLN A 239 8.21 -21.81 10.74
CA GLN A 239 8.13 -21.12 12.03
C GLN A 239 8.70 -19.69 11.98
N ILE A 240 9.88 -19.50 11.38
CA ILE A 240 10.55 -18.19 11.32
C ILE A 240 9.71 -17.19 10.52
N PHE A 241 9.19 -17.63 9.38
CA PHE A 241 8.49 -16.75 8.46
C PHE A 241 6.98 -16.74 8.65
N GLY A 242 6.45 -17.40 9.70
CA GLY A 242 5.03 -17.45 9.99
C GLY A 242 4.20 -18.09 8.87
N PHE A 243 4.78 -19.02 8.11
CA PHE A 243 4.06 -19.64 7.00
C PHE A 243 2.96 -20.54 7.53
N ILE A 244 1.76 -20.27 7.04
CA ILE A 244 0.57 -21.02 7.37
C ILE A 244 0.44 -22.18 6.39
N PRO A 245 0.42 -23.44 6.84
CA PRO A 245 0.30 -24.58 5.96
C PRO A 245 -1.07 -24.60 5.27
N ASN A 246 -1.11 -25.06 4.02
CA ASN A 246 -2.35 -25.24 3.26
C ASN A 246 -3.35 -26.19 3.96
N GLN A 247 -2.85 -27.11 4.78
CA GLN A 247 -3.67 -27.97 5.63
C GLN A 247 -4.59 -27.18 6.56
N LEU A 248 -4.12 -26.04 7.09
CA LEU A 248 -4.95 -25.19 7.94
C LEU A 248 -6.11 -24.61 7.13
N TYR A 249 -5.83 -24.00 5.97
CA TYR A 249 -6.89 -23.46 5.09
C TYR A 249 -7.88 -24.52 4.64
N TYR A 250 -7.42 -25.74 4.39
CA TYR A 250 -8.29 -26.88 4.13
C TYR A 250 -9.25 -27.15 5.30
N GLN A 251 -8.76 -27.19 6.55
CA GLN A 251 -9.63 -27.34 7.73
C GLN A 251 -10.63 -26.20 7.88
N PHE A 252 -10.20 -24.94 7.66
CA PHE A 252 -11.11 -23.78 7.66
C PHE A 252 -12.24 -23.95 6.63
N MET A 253 -11.92 -24.41 5.42
CA MET A 253 -12.93 -24.66 4.39
C MET A 253 -13.89 -25.79 4.80
N LEU A 254 -13.42 -26.85 5.46
CA LEU A 254 -14.29 -27.90 5.99
C LEU A 254 -15.25 -27.36 7.06
N TYR A 255 -14.77 -26.55 8.01
CA TYR A 255 -15.64 -25.92 9.02
C TYR A 255 -16.66 -24.97 8.40
N ILE A 256 -16.26 -24.19 7.38
CA ILE A 256 -17.17 -23.32 6.62
C ILE A 256 -18.24 -24.16 5.90
N ASN A 257 -17.87 -25.29 5.31
CA ASN A 257 -18.83 -26.19 4.65
C ASN A 257 -19.80 -26.85 5.65
N ALA A 258 -19.29 -27.23 6.82
CA ALA A 258 -20.08 -27.81 7.91
C ALA A 258 -20.91 -26.76 8.68
N GLN A 259 -20.74 -25.46 8.37
CA GLN A 259 -21.33 -24.33 9.06
C GLN A 259 -20.98 -24.27 10.56
N ASP A 260 -19.84 -24.84 10.95
CA ASP A 260 -19.37 -24.85 12.34
C ASP A 260 -18.56 -23.59 12.66
N ALA A 261 -19.27 -22.51 12.97
CA ALA A 261 -18.64 -21.25 13.36
C ALA A 261 -17.88 -21.35 14.69
N ARG A 262 -18.19 -22.32 15.56
CA ARG A 262 -17.53 -22.45 16.87
C ARG A 262 -16.11 -22.99 16.68
N GLU A 263 -15.97 -24.10 15.97
CA GLU A 263 -14.66 -24.70 15.72
C GLU A 263 -13.82 -23.81 14.80
N LEU A 264 -14.43 -23.15 13.81
CA LEU A 264 -13.74 -22.19 12.95
C LEU A 264 -13.08 -21.05 13.75
N ILE A 265 -13.82 -20.45 14.70
CA ILE A 265 -13.28 -19.35 15.52
C ILE A 265 -12.25 -19.86 16.53
N ARG A 266 -12.43 -21.06 17.09
CA ARG A 266 -11.41 -21.67 17.96
C ARG A 266 -10.09 -21.89 17.22
N GLU A 267 -10.15 -22.43 16.00
CA GLU A 267 -8.96 -22.65 15.18
C GLU A 267 -8.30 -21.31 14.80
N LEU A 268 -9.12 -20.31 14.42
CA LEU A 268 -8.66 -18.94 14.16
C LEU A 268 -7.88 -18.38 15.37
N HIS A 269 -8.42 -18.51 16.59
CA HIS A 269 -7.77 -18.05 17.81
C HIS A 269 -6.41 -18.73 18.02
N SER A 270 -6.34 -20.05 17.85
CA SER A 270 -5.09 -20.81 18.02
C SER A 270 -3.98 -20.35 17.06
N VAL A 271 -4.34 -20.01 15.83
CA VAL A 271 -3.39 -19.57 14.78
C VAL A 271 -2.80 -18.19 15.12
N PHE A 272 -3.60 -17.30 15.69
CA PHE A 272 -3.15 -15.96 16.05
C PHE A 272 -2.42 -15.92 17.41
N GLU A 273 -2.74 -16.82 18.34
CA GLU A 273 -1.93 -17.02 19.55
C GLU A 273 -0.48 -17.44 19.25
N GLN A 274 -0.26 -18.10 18.09
CA GLN A 274 1.07 -18.45 17.61
C GLN A 274 1.84 -17.27 16.98
N GLY A 275 1.26 -16.07 16.93
CA GLY A 275 1.92 -14.86 16.45
C GLY A 275 1.82 -14.63 14.94
N THR A 276 0.89 -15.30 14.27
CA THR A 276 0.72 -15.16 12.82
C THR A 276 0.18 -13.77 12.42
N ASP A 277 0.69 -13.20 11.33
CA ASP A 277 0.20 -11.91 10.83
C ASP A 277 -1.19 -12.03 10.15
N LEU A 278 -2.12 -11.14 10.49
CA LEU A 278 -3.49 -11.16 9.98
C LEU A 278 -3.56 -10.87 8.48
N GLN A 279 -2.72 -9.97 7.97
CA GLN A 279 -2.72 -9.61 6.55
C GLN A 279 -2.16 -10.76 5.72
N GLU A 280 -1.12 -11.44 6.21
CA GLU A 280 -0.55 -12.64 5.61
C GLU A 280 -1.56 -13.79 5.62
N PHE A 281 -2.27 -14.01 6.75
CA PHE A 281 -3.35 -15.01 6.82
C PHE A 281 -4.42 -14.79 5.74
N ILE A 282 -4.94 -13.56 5.60
CA ILE A 282 -5.96 -13.26 4.57
C ILE A 282 -5.40 -13.40 3.17
N ALA A 283 -4.18 -12.90 2.91
CA ALA A 283 -3.56 -12.99 1.59
C ALA A 283 -3.37 -14.45 1.15
N ASN A 284 -2.93 -15.31 2.05
CA ASN A 284 -2.76 -16.74 1.80
C ASN A 284 -4.12 -17.45 1.62
N MET A 285 -5.17 -17.07 2.37
CA MET A 285 -6.51 -17.61 2.16
C MET A 285 -7.10 -17.18 0.80
N GLN A 286 -6.87 -15.94 0.37
CA GLN A 286 -7.24 -15.47 -0.98
C GLN A 286 -6.55 -16.31 -2.06
N GLU A 287 -5.26 -16.56 -1.89
CA GLU A 287 -4.47 -17.36 -2.82
C GLU A 287 -4.95 -18.82 -2.85
N PHE A 288 -5.22 -19.41 -1.68
CA PHE A 288 -5.76 -20.76 -1.55
C PHE A 288 -7.10 -20.92 -2.30
N ILE A 289 -8.02 -19.95 -2.15
CA ILE A 289 -9.29 -19.94 -2.89
C ILE A 289 -9.08 -19.69 -4.38
N ARG A 290 -8.14 -18.80 -4.77
CA ARG A 290 -7.77 -18.57 -6.17
C ARG A 290 -7.32 -19.86 -6.84
N VAL A 291 -6.42 -20.61 -6.20
CA VAL A 291 -5.94 -21.91 -6.67
C VAL A 291 -7.11 -22.87 -6.86
N LEU A 292 -8.00 -22.98 -5.86
CA LEU A 292 -9.16 -23.85 -5.91
C LEU A 292 -10.10 -23.53 -7.08
N ILE A 293 -10.36 -22.24 -7.32
CA ILE A 293 -11.18 -21.78 -8.47
C ILE A 293 -10.51 -22.14 -9.80
N LEU A 294 -9.21 -21.86 -9.96
CA LEU A 294 -8.47 -22.15 -11.19
C LEU A 294 -8.45 -23.66 -11.50
N ARG A 295 -8.26 -24.49 -10.47
CA ARG A 295 -8.32 -25.94 -10.62
C ARG A 295 -9.69 -26.43 -11.05
N LYS A 296 -10.76 -25.89 -10.48
CA LYS A 296 -12.14 -26.22 -10.88
C LYS A 296 -12.42 -25.88 -12.35
N LEU A 297 -11.72 -24.88 -12.90
CA LEU A 297 -11.77 -24.51 -14.32
C LEU A 297 -10.87 -25.36 -15.23
N GLY A 298 -10.10 -26.31 -14.68
CA GLY A 298 -9.16 -27.13 -15.44
C GLY A 298 -7.87 -26.39 -15.84
N ILE A 299 -7.56 -25.26 -15.19
CA ILE A 299 -6.32 -24.51 -15.43
C ILE A 299 -5.24 -25.06 -14.50
N GLU A 300 -4.15 -25.57 -15.07
CA GLU A 300 -2.99 -26.00 -14.29
C GLU A 300 -2.32 -24.80 -13.64
N VAL A 301 -2.27 -24.81 -12.31
CA VAL A 301 -1.52 -23.85 -11.51
C VAL A 301 -0.10 -24.40 -11.36
N ARG A 302 0.87 -23.68 -11.91
CA ARG A 302 2.30 -23.94 -11.67
C ARG A 302 2.60 -23.68 -10.19
N ASP A 303 3.52 -24.43 -9.60
CA ASP A 303 3.97 -24.28 -8.20
C ASP A 303 3.07 -24.89 -7.10
N LEU A 304 2.25 -25.90 -7.37
CA LEU A 304 1.60 -26.68 -6.30
C LEU A 304 2.41 -27.92 -5.94
N ASN A 305 2.48 -28.22 -4.63
CA ASN A 305 3.05 -29.48 -4.18
C ASN A 305 2.10 -30.63 -4.60
N PRO A 306 2.58 -31.69 -5.29
CA PRO A 306 1.75 -32.82 -5.69
C PRO A 306 0.95 -33.47 -4.54
N GLU A 307 1.48 -33.42 -3.32
CA GLU A 307 0.84 -33.96 -2.12
C GLU A 307 -0.40 -33.17 -1.68
N GLU A 308 -0.51 -31.89 -2.07
CA GLU A 308 -1.63 -31.02 -1.69
C GLU A 308 -2.78 -31.08 -2.70
N LEU A 309 -2.56 -31.69 -3.87
CA LEU A 309 -3.57 -31.79 -4.93
C LEU A 309 -4.88 -32.46 -4.46
N PRO A 310 -4.87 -33.56 -3.68
CA PRO A 310 -6.10 -34.17 -3.18
C PRO A 310 -6.98 -33.22 -2.36
N PHE A 311 -6.37 -32.30 -1.58
CA PHE A 311 -7.11 -31.33 -0.79
C PHE A 311 -7.94 -30.39 -1.65
N PHE A 312 -7.34 -29.90 -2.75
CA PHE A 312 -8.03 -29.01 -3.68
C PHE A 312 -9.11 -29.74 -4.49
N ASP A 313 -8.88 -31.00 -4.85
CA ASP A 313 -9.88 -31.79 -5.60
C ASP A 313 -11.11 -32.07 -4.74
N GLU A 314 -10.92 -32.45 -3.48
CA GLU A 314 -12.01 -32.66 -2.53
C GLU A 314 -12.83 -31.38 -2.30
N LEU A 315 -12.17 -30.27 -1.94
CA LEU A 315 -12.85 -28.98 -1.74
C LEU A 315 -13.54 -28.49 -3.02
N GLY A 316 -12.98 -28.81 -4.18
CA GLY A 316 -13.55 -28.49 -5.49
C GLY A 316 -14.89 -29.16 -5.73
N THR A 317 -15.12 -30.34 -5.14
CA THR A 317 -16.42 -31.01 -5.18
C THR A 317 -17.42 -30.46 -4.18
N LEU A 318 -16.96 -30.08 -2.98
CA LEU A 318 -17.82 -29.59 -1.89
C LEU A 318 -18.38 -28.19 -2.15
N PHE A 319 -17.60 -27.30 -2.76
CA PHE A 319 -17.98 -25.91 -2.94
C PHE A 319 -18.45 -25.60 -4.37
N PRO A 320 -19.65 -25.01 -4.57
CA PRO A 320 -20.05 -24.50 -5.86
C PRO A 320 -19.21 -23.26 -6.22
N GLN A 321 -19.00 -23.06 -7.53
CA GLN A 321 -18.13 -21.98 -8.03
C GLN A 321 -18.59 -20.59 -7.56
N ASN A 322 -19.91 -20.34 -7.52
CA ASN A 322 -20.47 -19.06 -7.07
C ASN A 322 -20.10 -18.77 -5.61
N LYS A 323 -20.19 -19.77 -4.72
CA LYS A 323 -19.81 -19.63 -3.31
C LYS A 323 -18.34 -19.29 -3.17
N LEU A 324 -17.45 -19.94 -3.92
CA LEU A 324 -16.01 -19.61 -3.94
C LEU A 324 -15.75 -18.17 -4.40
N MET A 325 -16.48 -17.70 -5.43
CA MET A 325 -16.39 -16.31 -5.90
C MET A 325 -16.85 -15.30 -4.84
N TYR A 326 -17.95 -15.59 -4.13
CA TYR A 326 -18.41 -14.77 -3.01
C TYR A 326 -17.39 -14.73 -1.87
N MET A 327 -16.85 -15.89 -1.48
CA MET A 327 -15.81 -15.97 -0.44
C MET A 327 -14.59 -15.12 -0.82
N LEU A 328 -14.11 -15.24 -2.06
CA LEU A 328 -13.00 -14.43 -2.57
C LEU A 328 -13.32 -12.94 -2.53
N SER A 329 -14.52 -12.53 -2.94
CA SER A 329 -14.96 -11.13 -2.90
C SER A 329 -14.96 -10.54 -1.48
N TYR A 330 -15.45 -11.31 -0.50
CA TYR A 330 -15.45 -10.88 0.91
C TYR A 330 -14.05 -10.80 1.50
N LEU A 331 -13.16 -11.73 1.14
CA LEU A 331 -11.76 -11.67 1.56
C LEU A 331 -11.04 -10.45 0.97
N ILE A 332 -11.31 -10.10 -0.31
CA ILE A 332 -10.73 -8.91 -0.94
C ILE A 332 -11.19 -7.63 -0.22
N ALA A 333 -12.49 -7.51 0.07
CA ALA A 333 -13.02 -6.38 0.83
C ALA A 333 -12.41 -6.30 2.24
N CYS A 334 -12.37 -7.43 2.95
CA CYS A 334 -11.81 -7.51 4.30
C CYS A 334 -10.34 -7.07 4.36
N LYS A 335 -9.52 -7.46 3.38
CA LYS A 335 -8.11 -7.03 3.30
C LYS A 335 -7.97 -5.51 3.23
N ALA A 336 -8.88 -4.82 2.53
CA ALA A 336 -8.90 -3.36 2.49
C ALA A 336 -9.34 -2.77 3.84
N ASP A 337 -10.39 -3.32 4.43
CA ASP A 337 -10.94 -2.84 5.72
C ASP A 337 -9.94 -3.00 6.86
N LEU A 338 -9.20 -4.13 6.91
CA LEU A 338 -8.18 -4.39 7.93
C LEU A 338 -7.12 -3.28 8.00
N LYS A 339 -6.74 -2.68 6.86
CA LYS A 339 -5.71 -1.61 6.83
C LYS A 339 -6.18 -0.31 7.49
N SER A 340 -7.49 -0.09 7.53
CA SER A 340 -8.10 1.15 8.04
C SER A 340 -8.72 1.00 9.43
N SER A 341 -8.79 -0.22 9.95
CA SER A 341 -9.52 -0.54 11.19
C SER A 341 -8.67 -0.35 12.44
N ALA A 342 -9.31 0.12 13.51
CA ALA A 342 -8.73 0.15 14.85
C ALA A 342 -8.69 -1.24 15.52
N ASN A 343 -9.54 -2.18 15.09
CA ASN A 343 -9.53 -3.56 15.56
C ASN A 343 -9.64 -4.52 14.36
N PRO A 344 -8.49 -4.88 13.74
CA PRO A 344 -8.46 -5.77 12.58
C PRO A 344 -8.96 -7.19 12.91
N TYR A 345 -8.73 -7.68 14.12
CA TYR A 345 -9.09 -9.04 14.53
C TYR A 345 -10.62 -9.25 14.54
N LEU A 346 -11.37 -8.30 15.09
CA LEU A 346 -12.83 -8.35 15.12
C LEU A 346 -13.46 -8.43 13.71
N ILE A 347 -12.86 -7.72 12.74
CA ILE A 347 -13.33 -7.75 11.34
C ILE A 347 -13.14 -9.16 10.76
N LEU A 348 -12.01 -9.80 11.06
CA LEU A 348 -11.73 -11.14 10.59
C LEU A 348 -12.67 -12.18 11.22
N GLU A 349 -12.92 -12.11 12.52
CA GLU A 349 -13.89 -12.98 13.20
C GLU A 349 -15.30 -12.84 12.60
N ALA A 350 -15.75 -11.59 12.41
CA ALA A 350 -17.03 -11.29 11.79
C ALA A 350 -17.11 -11.84 10.35
N LEU A 351 -16.03 -11.72 9.58
CA LEU A 351 -15.94 -12.31 8.25
C LEU A 351 -16.08 -13.84 8.32
N MET A 352 -15.31 -14.52 9.18
CA MET A 352 -15.33 -15.99 9.28
C MET A 352 -16.74 -16.51 9.62
N ILE A 353 -17.42 -15.87 10.57
CA ILE A 353 -18.82 -16.19 10.92
C ILE A 353 -19.73 -15.97 9.71
N LYS A 354 -19.53 -14.88 8.97
CA LYS A 354 -20.32 -14.57 7.77
C LYS A 354 -20.11 -15.63 6.67
N LEU A 355 -18.89 -16.13 6.49
CA LEU A 355 -18.59 -17.17 5.50
C LEU A 355 -19.32 -18.49 5.83
N CYS A 356 -19.45 -18.86 7.11
CA CYS A 356 -20.26 -20.02 7.52
C CYS A 356 -21.77 -19.88 7.21
N LYS A 357 -22.27 -18.64 7.10
CA LYS A 357 -23.71 -18.36 6.91
C LYS A 357 -24.09 -18.00 5.47
N LEU A 358 -23.19 -18.21 4.50
CA LEU A 358 -23.44 -17.85 3.10
C LEU A 358 -24.66 -18.57 2.52
N ASP A 359 -24.91 -19.82 2.91
CA ASP A 359 -26.02 -20.63 2.38
C ASP A 359 -27.40 -20.09 2.81
N GLU A 360 -27.49 -19.48 4.01
CA GLU A 360 -28.72 -18.85 4.49
C GLU A 360 -29.06 -17.58 3.67
N MET A 361 -28.05 -16.88 3.16
CA MET A 361 -28.24 -15.66 2.36
C MET A 361 -28.73 -15.97 0.94
N GLU A 362 -28.27 -17.06 0.33
CA GLU A 362 -28.76 -17.53 -0.97
C GLU A 362 -30.23 -17.99 -0.87
N ASP A 363 -30.61 -18.64 0.23
CA ASP A 363 -31.99 -19.11 0.42
C ASP A 363 -32.97 -17.94 0.60
N ILE A 364 -32.59 -16.87 1.30
CA ILE A 364 -33.41 -15.64 1.42
C ILE A 364 -33.64 -14.98 0.06
N ALA A 365 -32.60 -14.86 -0.78
CA ALA A 365 -32.76 -14.32 -2.14
C ALA A 365 -33.68 -15.21 -3.00
N SER A 366 -33.57 -16.54 -2.84
CA SER A 366 -34.46 -17.51 -3.51
C SER A 366 -35.91 -17.39 -3.04
N LEU A 367 -36.13 -17.16 -1.73
CA LEU A 367 -37.44 -16.98 -1.11
C LEU A 367 -38.08 -15.66 -1.53
N ILE A 368 -37.31 -14.57 -1.62
CA ILE A 368 -37.77 -13.28 -2.14
C ILE A 368 -38.13 -13.40 -3.64
N GLY A 369 -37.35 -14.15 -4.42
CA GLY A 369 -37.68 -14.51 -5.81
C GLY A 369 -39.00 -15.30 -5.93
N LYS A 370 -39.24 -16.24 -5.01
CA LYS A 370 -40.49 -17.03 -4.97
C LYS A 370 -41.70 -16.18 -4.53
N LEU A 371 -41.52 -15.29 -3.55
CA LEU A 371 -42.54 -14.34 -3.10
C LEU A 371 -42.92 -13.32 -4.18
N SER A 372 -41.95 -12.82 -4.95
CA SER A 372 -42.20 -11.92 -6.09
C SER A 372 -42.84 -12.63 -7.29
N SER A 373 -42.74 -13.97 -7.38
CA SER A 373 -43.38 -14.79 -8.42
C SER A 373 -44.81 -15.26 -8.11
N GLY A 374 -45.39 -14.87 -6.97
CA GLY A 374 -46.84 -14.99 -6.73
C GLY A 374 -47.42 -16.42 -6.64
N GLN A 375 -46.64 -17.43 -6.25
CA GLN A 375 -47.21 -18.77 -6.02
C GLN A 375 -47.88 -18.87 -4.65
N THR A 376 -49.21 -19.04 -4.67
CA THR A 376 -50.06 -19.30 -3.51
C THR A 376 -49.89 -20.72 -3.00
N PHE A 377 -49.54 -20.86 -1.71
CA PHE A 377 -49.61 -22.14 -1.01
C PHE A 377 -51.07 -22.58 -0.88
N THR A 378 -51.45 -23.64 -1.59
CA THR A 378 -52.67 -24.40 -1.29
C THR A 378 -52.27 -25.70 -0.58
N LYS A 379 -52.68 -25.83 0.69
CA LYS A 379 -52.84 -27.12 1.34
C LYS A 379 -54.28 -27.26 1.84
N PRO A 380 -54.88 -28.46 1.81
CA PRO A 380 -56.30 -28.65 2.08
C PRO A 380 -56.57 -28.68 3.59
N ALA A 381 -57.67 -28.06 3.99
CA ALA A 381 -58.17 -28.06 5.35
C ALA A 381 -58.86 -29.39 5.72
N SER A 382 -58.69 -29.83 6.97
CA SER A 382 -59.66 -30.69 7.66
C SER A 382 -59.80 -30.25 9.13
N SER A 383 -61.00 -29.71 9.43
CA SER A 383 -61.90 -29.91 10.59
C SER A 383 -61.35 -30.53 11.90
N ILE A 384 -61.77 -30.22 13.13
CA ILE A 384 -62.90 -29.46 13.75
C ILE A 384 -62.62 -29.50 15.29
N ASN A 385 -62.88 -28.45 16.07
CA ASN A 385 -63.87 -28.44 17.17
C ASN A 385 -63.89 -27.16 18.04
N THR A 386 -65.12 -26.70 18.24
CA THR A 386 -65.62 -25.54 18.98
C THR A 386 -65.83 -25.82 20.47
N ALA A 387 -65.59 -24.83 21.35
CA ALA A 387 -66.41 -24.61 22.54
C ALA A 387 -66.35 -23.15 23.06
N SER A 388 -67.54 -22.54 23.01
CA SER A 388 -68.08 -21.29 23.56
C SER A 388 -67.31 -20.44 24.58
N ASN A 389 -67.29 -19.15 24.26
CA ASN A 389 -67.11 -17.98 25.13
C ASN A 389 -68.18 -17.85 26.24
N LYS A 390 -67.78 -17.27 27.38
CA LYS A 390 -68.59 -16.33 28.19
C LYS A 390 -67.66 -15.26 28.80
N ALA A 391 -67.96 -14.00 28.48
CA ALA A 391 -67.32 -12.75 28.93
C ALA A 391 -67.64 -12.44 30.42
N LEU A 392 -66.90 -11.61 31.17
CA LEU A 392 -66.55 -10.16 31.06
C LEU A 392 -65.41 -9.84 32.09
N PRO A 393 -64.93 -8.58 32.27
CA PRO A 393 -64.49 -7.53 31.35
C PRO A 393 -63.01 -7.11 31.62
N PRO A 394 -62.28 -6.48 30.68
CA PRO A 394 -60.91 -6.02 30.96
C PRO A 394 -60.91 -4.62 31.59
N LYS A 395 -60.22 -4.50 32.74
CA LYS A 395 -59.80 -3.24 33.35
C LYS A 395 -58.39 -2.87 32.87
N GLN A 396 -58.25 -1.59 32.55
CA GLN A 396 -57.11 -0.84 32.03
C GLN A 396 -55.71 -1.27 32.49
N ALA A 397 -54.79 -1.33 31.52
CA ALA A 397 -53.36 -1.10 31.71
C ALA A 397 -52.88 -0.10 30.66
N SER A 398 -52.14 0.92 31.11
CA SER A 398 -51.65 2.05 30.33
C SER A 398 -50.61 1.62 29.28
N PRO A 399 -50.62 2.20 28.07
CA PRO A 399 -49.65 1.89 27.03
C PRO A 399 -48.31 2.62 27.23
N ALA A 400 -47.23 1.87 27.08
CA ALA A 400 -45.89 2.38 26.75
C ALA A 400 -45.88 2.90 25.30
N PRO A 401 -45.02 3.89 24.95
CA PRO A 401 -45.12 4.60 23.67
C PRO A 401 -44.75 3.70 22.48
N LEU A 402 -45.68 3.58 21.54
CA LEU A 402 -45.49 3.02 20.22
C LEU A 402 -44.78 4.05 19.32
N HIS A 403 -43.70 3.62 18.68
CA HIS A 403 -43.13 4.29 17.53
C HIS A 403 -44.17 4.26 16.39
N THR A 404 -44.68 5.43 16.02
CA THR A 404 -45.41 5.64 14.77
C THR A 404 -44.42 5.74 13.61
N GLU A 405 -44.63 4.94 12.57
CA GLU A 405 -44.12 5.22 11.23
C GLU A 405 -44.65 6.59 10.78
N PRO A 406 -43.80 7.52 10.31
CA PRO A 406 -44.28 8.68 9.60
C PRO A 406 -44.64 8.30 8.15
N GLU A 407 -45.94 8.37 7.90
CA GLU A 407 -46.62 8.88 6.71
C GLU A 407 -45.72 9.36 5.56
N TYR A 408 -45.92 8.79 4.35
CA TYR A 408 -45.40 9.32 3.10
C TYR A 408 -45.97 10.72 2.87
N ILE A 409 -45.14 11.74 3.08
CA ILE A 409 -45.41 13.13 2.67
C ILE A 409 -44.76 13.29 1.29
N GLU A 410 -45.56 13.58 0.26
CA GLU A 410 -45.06 14.06 -1.03
C GLU A 410 -44.18 15.30 -0.80
N GLU A 411 -42.93 15.25 -1.26
CA GLU A 411 -42.01 16.39 -1.17
C GLU A 411 -42.58 17.57 -1.98
N PRO A 412 -42.76 18.77 -1.39
CA PRO A 412 -43.12 19.94 -2.16
C PRO A 412 -41.93 20.34 -3.06
N GLU A 413 -42.19 20.54 -4.35
CA GLU A 413 -41.26 21.22 -5.26
C GLU A 413 -40.83 22.55 -4.63
N PHE A 414 -39.54 22.68 -4.33
CA PHE A 414 -39.00 23.93 -3.78
C PHE A 414 -38.97 25.00 -4.86
N SER A 415 -39.65 26.12 -4.62
CA SER A 415 -39.32 27.39 -5.26
C SER A 415 -37.90 27.78 -4.83
N LYS A 416 -37.01 27.91 -5.81
CA LYS A 416 -35.63 28.39 -5.58
C LYS A 416 -35.65 29.72 -4.83
N LEU A 417 -34.76 29.90 -3.86
CA LEU A 417 -34.68 31.13 -3.04
C LEU A 417 -33.85 32.22 -3.73
N ASP A 418 -34.12 33.49 -3.43
CA ASP A 418 -33.21 34.59 -3.81
C ASP A 418 -31.93 34.57 -2.98
N PHE A 419 -30.78 34.82 -3.62
CA PHE A 419 -29.48 34.82 -2.97
C PHE A 419 -29.26 36.14 -2.22
N ASN A 420 -29.47 36.11 -0.90
CA ASN A 420 -29.17 37.21 0.03
C ASN A 420 -28.60 36.64 1.34
N THR A 421 -28.04 37.50 2.19
CA THR A 421 -27.34 37.10 3.42
C THR A 421 -28.23 36.35 4.40
N ASP A 422 -29.51 36.73 4.53
CA ASP A 422 -30.49 36.11 5.44
C ASP A 422 -30.91 34.70 4.98
N ASN A 423 -31.13 34.51 3.67
CA ASN A 423 -31.45 33.21 3.07
C ASN A 423 -30.25 32.26 3.07
N LEU A 424 -29.04 32.78 2.89
CA LEU A 424 -27.80 32.02 3.00
C LEU A 424 -27.63 31.45 4.42
N GLU A 425 -27.91 32.25 5.44
CA GLU A 425 -27.73 31.85 6.83
C GLU A 425 -28.75 30.76 7.23
N LYS A 426 -30.02 30.93 6.84
CA LYS A 426 -31.09 29.92 7.04
C LYS A 426 -30.82 28.61 6.30
N SER A 427 -30.16 28.67 5.14
CA SER A 427 -29.89 27.50 4.30
C SER A 427 -28.51 26.87 4.57
N TRP A 428 -27.65 27.49 5.40
CA TRP A 428 -26.26 27.06 5.58
C TRP A 428 -26.14 25.63 6.11
N GLN A 429 -26.94 25.27 7.13
CA GLN A 429 -26.92 23.91 7.67
C GLN A 429 -27.36 22.87 6.64
N ARG A 430 -28.28 23.22 5.73
CA ARG A 430 -28.71 22.35 4.63
C ARG A 430 -27.60 22.19 3.58
N ILE A 431 -26.89 23.26 3.25
CA ILE A 431 -25.73 23.23 2.35
C ILE A 431 -24.65 22.30 2.91
N VAL A 432 -24.28 22.45 4.19
CA VAL A 432 -23.28 21.60 4.86
C VAL A 432 -23.71 20.13 4.85
N ALA A 433 -24.97 19.83 5.19
CA ALA A 433 -25.50 18.47 5.20
C ALA A 433 -25.49 17.81 3.80
N ARG A 434 -25.77 18.59 2.75
CA ARG A 434 -25.77 18.11 1.36
C ARG A 434 -24.34 17.93 0.85
N VAL A 435 -23.42 18.81 1.21
CA VAL A 435 -21.97 18.65 0.91
C VAL A 435 -21.41 17.42 1.63
N ARG A 436 -21.84 17.10 2.86
CA ARG A 436 -21.39 15.91 3.61
C ARG A 436 -21.69 14.59 2.88
N LYS A 437 -22.76 14.54 2.07
CA LYS A 437 -23.10 13.36 1.25
C LYS A 437 -22.12 13.15 0.10
N GLY A 438 -21.54 14.21 -0.47
CA GLY A 438 -20.59 14.12 -1.58
C GLY A 438 -19.12 14.14 -1.16
N SER A 439 -18.76 14.91 -0.12
CA SER A 439 -17.40 14.97 0.43
C SER A 439 -17.42 15.25 1.92
N LYS A 440 -17.05 14.25 2.72
CA LYS A 440 -16.95 14.38 4.19
C LYS A 440 -15.93 15.46 4.58
N MET A 441 -14.83 15.57 3.84
CA MET A 441 -13.76 16.52 4.13
C MET A 441 -14.19 17.97 3.84
N ALA A 442 -14.87 18.24 2.72
CA ALA A 442 -15.38 19.57 2.41
C ALA A 442 -16.45 20.05 3.41
N ALA A 443 -17.29 19.13 3.90
CA ALA A 443 -18.29 19.47 4.93
C ALA A 443 -17.66 19.88 6.26
N VAL A 444 -16.59 19.18 6.71
CA VAL A 444 -15.85 19.54 7.92
C VAL A 444 -15.18 20.91 7.77
N VAL A 445 -14.69 21.25 6.57
CA VAL A 445 -14.12 22.58 6.30
C VAL A 445 -15.21 23.66 6.33
N LEU A 446 -16.38 23.41 5.74
CA LEU A 446 -17.53 24.33 5.75
C LEU A 446 -18.10 24.58 7.15
N GLU A 447 -18.07 23.58 8.03
CA GLU A 447 -18.44 23.72 9.45
C GLU A 447 -17.45 24.63 10.21
N LYS A 448 -16.20 24.73 9.74
CA LYS A 448 -15.11 25.52 10.37
C LYS A 448 -14.80 26.83 9.64
N VAL A 449 -15.69 27.30 8.76
CA VAL A 449 -15.51 28.56 8.03
C VAL A 449 -15.51 29.75 9.00
N LEU A 450 -14.56 30.68 8.82
CA LEU A 450 -14.42 31.86 9.67
C LEU A 450 -15.45 32.94 9.32
N SER A 451 -15.69 33.18 8.03
CA SER A 451 -16.75 34.09 7.58
C SER A 451 -17.36 33.62 6.26
N LYS A 452 -18.65 33.90 6.10
CA LYS A 452 -19.44 33.63 4.90
C LYS A 452 -20.25 34.88 4.55
N GLU A 453 -19.97 35.49 3.42
CA GLU A 453 -20.61 36.75 3.01
C GLU A 453 -21.24 36.58 1.62
N ALA A 454 -22.49 37.00 1.49
CA ALA A 454 -23.18 37.12 0.21
C ALA A 454 -23.01 38.56 -0.30
N ILE A 455 -22.19 38.74 -1.33
CA ILE A 455 -21.94 40.05 -1.96
C ILE A 455 -22.48 39.98 -3.39
N GLY A 456 -23.68 40.53 -3.62
CA GLY A 456 -24.34 40.46 -4.93
C GLY A 456 -24.63 39.02 -5.32
N ARG A 457 -23.90 38.48 -6.32
CA ARG A 457 -23.98 37.07 -6.76
C ARG A 457 -22.79 36.23 -6.29
N THR A 458 -21.90 36.79 -5.48
CA THR A 458 -20.69 36.11 -5.03
C THR A 458 -20.85 35.65 -3.59
N LEU A 459 -20.59 34.36 -3.34
CA LEU A 459 -20.42 33.82 -2.01
C LEU A 459 -18.93 33.83 -1.67
N LYS A 460 -18.55 34.72 -0.75
CA LYS A 460 -17.17 34.81 -0.25
C LYS A 460 -17.02 33.97 1.01
N ILE A 461 -16.10 33.01 0.97
CA ILE A 461 -15.80 32.10 2.09
C ILE A 461 -14.36 32.37 2.55
N THR A 462 -14.22 32.74 3.82
CA THR A 462 -12.90 32.99 4.44
C THR A 462 -12.44 31.80 5.25
N LEU A 463 -11.23 31.32 4.97
CA LEU A 463 -10.63 30.12 5.56
C LEU A 463 -9.34 30.48 6.33
N ASP A 464 -9.02 29.64 7.32
CA ASP A 464 -7.94 29.84 8.30
C ASP A 464 -6.59 29.28 7.85
N THR A 465 -6.58 28.28 6.96
CA THR A 465 -5.37 27.52 6.59
C THR A 465 -5.33 27.17 5.11
N GLN A 466 -4.12 27.09 4.54
CA GLN A 466 -3.89 26.75 3.12
C GLN A 466 -4.42 25.36 2.72
N PRO A 467 -4.35 24.30 3.56
CA PRO A 467 -4.96 23.00 3.24
C PRO A 467 -6.48 23.07 3.10
N ASN A 468 -7.15 23.87 3.94
CA ASN A 468 -8.61 24.07 3.87
C ASN A 468 -8.99 24.79 2.56
N LEU A 469 -8.21 25.80 2.15
CA LEU A 469 -8.38 26.49 0.87
C LEU A 469 -8.24 25.53 -0.32
N HIS A 470 -7.20 24.68 -0.30
CA HIS A 470 -6.97 23.71 -1.37
C HIS A 470 -8.10 22.66 -1.46
N SER A 471 -8.56 22.16 -0.31
CA SER A 471 -9.72 21.24 -0.23
C SER A 471 -10.99 21.86 -0.82
N MET A 472 -11.24 23.15 -0.56
CA MET A 472 -12.42 23.85 -1.08
C MET A 472 -12.31 24.15 -2.58
N LYS A 473 -11.12 24.52 -3.07
CA LYS A 473 -10.86 24.68 -4.52
C LYS A 473 -11.11 23.37 -5.29
N ASN A 474 -10.70 22.23 -4.74
CA ASN A 474 -10.92 20.93 -5.38
C ASN A 474 -12.39 20.49 -5.38
N ASN A 475 -13.24 21.06 -4.49
CA ASN A 475 -14.67 20.73 -4.40
C ASN A 475 -15.58 21.89 -4.85
N THR A 476 -15.05 22.83 -5.66
CA THR A 476 -15.80 24.02 -6.10
C THR A 476 -16.99 23.66 -6.98
N GLU A 477 -16.84 22.69 -7.89
CA GLU A 477 -17.93 22.24 -8.77
C GLU A 477 -19.10 21.63 -7.99
N LEU A 478 -18.80 20.82 -6.97
CA LEU A 478 -19.80 20.18 -6.10
C LEU A 478 -20.58 21.23 -5.30
N LEU A 479 -19.89 22.22 -4.77
CA LEU A 479 -20.51 23.34 -4.06
C LEU A 479 -21.37 24.20 -5.00
N GLN A 480 -20.90 24.45 -6.22
CA GLN A 480 -21.62 25.25 -7.20
C GLN A 480 -22.90 24.55 -7.68
N ALA A 481 -22.87 23.22 -7.83
CA ALA A 481 -24.05 22.41 -8.14
C ALA A 481 -25.11 22.49 -7.02
N ILE A 482 -24.69 22.32 -5.75
CA ILE A 482 -25.59 22.41 -4.60
C ILE A 482 -26.20 23.81 -4.45
N LEU A 483 -25.40 24.87 -4.71
CA LEU A 483 -25.91 26.24 -4.69
C LEU A 483 -26.89 26.52 -5.84
N GLY A 484 -26.66 25.95 -7.03
CA GLY A 484 -27.57 26.07 -8.18
C GLY A 484 -28.92 25.36 -8.02
N GLU A 485 -28.98 24.32 -7.17
CA GLU A 485 -30.24 23.68 -6.77
C GLU A 485 -31.04 24.54 -5.77
N LEU A 486 -30.35 25.30 -4.91
CA LEU A 486 -30.98 26.02 -3.79
C LEU A 486 -31.37 27.47 -4.13
N PHE A 487 -30.63 28.15 -5.02
CA PHE A 487 -30.83 29.57 -5.32
C PHE A 487 -31.20 29.81 -6.80
N ILE A 488 -32.02 30.84 -7.06
CA ILE A 488 -32.44 31.25 -8.41
C ILE A 488 -31.24 31.74 -9.23
N GLN A 489 -30.30 32.41 -8.57
CA GLN A 489 -29.16 33.08 -9.19
C GLN A 489 -27.94 32.17 -9.22
N ASN A 490 -27.19 32.17 -10.32
CA ASN A 490 -25.90 31.48 -10.39
C ASN A 490 -24.92 32.16 -9.45
N VAL A 491 -24.65 31.50 -8.32
CA VAL A 491 -23.72 31.97 -7.30
C VAL A 491 -22.28 31.69 -7.74
N VAL A 492 -21.43 32.71 -7.69
CA VAL A 492 -19.98 32.61 -7.94
C VAL A 492 -19.28 32.40 -6.60
N LEU A 493 -18.37 31.44 -6.54
CA LEU A 493 -17.61 31.13 -5.32
C LEU A 493 -16.28 31.87 -5.32
N GLU A 494 -16.02 32.61 -4.24
CA GLU A 494 -14.72 33.25 -3.99
C GLU A 494 -14.16 32.80 -2.65
N PHE A 495 -12.91 32.32 -2.65
CA PHE A 495 -12.25 31.86 -1.43
C PHE A 495 -11.11 32.79 -1.06
N SER A 496 -11.13 33.33 0.15
CA SER A 496 -10.05 34.15 0.71
C SER A 496 -9.40 33.44 1.89
N LEU A 497 -8.07 33.58 2.00
CA LEU A 497 -7.30 33.13 3.15
C LEU A 497 -6.95 34.35 4.00
N ILE A 498 -7.05 34.23 5.33
CA ILE A 498 -6.49 35.26 6.21
C ILE A 498 -4.98 35.14 6.18
N GLU A 499 -4.29 36.17 5.69
CA GLU A 499 -2.86 36.33 5.90
C GLU A 499 -2.62 36.65 7.38
N LYS A 500 -2.33 35.62 8.18
CA LYS A 500 -1.63 35.84 9.45
C LYS A 500 -0.19 36.15 9.10
N GLU A 501 0.28 37.36 9.41
CA GLU A 501 1.70 37.69 9.34
C GLU A 501 2.52 36.60 10.02
N SER A 502 3.51 36.07 9.31
CA SER A 502 4.47 35.12 9.85
C SER A 502 5.14 35.72 11.09
N PRO A 503 5.19 35.02 12.25
CA PRO A 503 5.87 35.53 13.43
C PRO A 503 7.35 35.73 13.09
N LYS A 504 7.80 36.99 13.11
CA LYS A 504 9.18 37.38 12.77
C LYS A 504 10.21 36.91 13.80
N GLN A 505 9.78 36.38 14.94
CA GLN A 505 10.64 35.77 15.95
C GLN A 505 9.91 34.60 16.61
N VAL A 506 10.49 33.40 16.50
CA VAL A 506 10.14 32.28 17.39
C VAL A 506 10.93 32.50 18.68
N PHE A 507 10.27 32.98 19.73
CA PHE A 507 10.85 32.94 21.07
C PHE A 507 10.84 31.48 21.55
N ILE A 508 11.94 30.77 21.29
CA ILE A 508 12.19 29.50 21.95
C ILE A 508 12.62 29.84 23.38
N GLN A 509 11.69 29.78 24.32
CA GLN A 509 12.02 29.85 25.74
C GLN A 509 12.80 28.57 26.09
N ARG A 510 14.13 28.66 26.16
CA ARG A 510 14.98 27.57 26.66
C ARG A 510 14.66 27.41 28.14
N ARG A 511 13.96 26.32 28.48
CA ARG A 511 13.65 25.97 29.88
C ARG A 511 14.96 25.65 30.60
N THR A 512 15.18 26.26 31.75
CA THR A 512 16.31 25.94 32.62
C THR A 512 16.00 24.71 33.47
N LEU A 513 17.01 24.06 34.05
CA LEU A 513 16.82 22.97 35.02
C LEU A 513 15.95 23.40 36.21
N GLU A 514 16.02 24.66 36.59
CA GLU A 514 15.24 25.24 37.69
C GLU A 514 13.75 25.32 37.34
N ASP A 515 13.41 25.66 36.09
CA ASP A 515 12.02 25.66 35.59
C ASP A 515 11.42 24.25 35.60
N ILE A 516 12.22 23.23 35.26
CA ILE A 516 11.78 21.83 35.23
C ILE A 516 11.65 21.25 36.65
N LYS A 517 12.52 21.65 37.59
CA LYS A 517 12.40 21.29 39.02
C LYS A 517 11.12 21.84 39.65
N ALA A 518 10.62 22.99 39.18
CA ALA A 518 9.42 23.62 39.71
C ALA A 518 8.10 22.97 39.25
N GLU A 519 8.10 22.21 38.14
CA GLU A 519 6.88 21.59 37.57
C GLU A 519 6.39 20.37 38.37
N SER A 520 7.29 19.64 39.04
CA SER A 520 6.89 18.51 39.90
C SER A 520 7.97 18.14 40.92
N PRO A 521 7.60 17.89 42.19
CA PRO A 521 8.53 17.48 43.24
C PRO A 521 9.19 16.11 42.96
N GLU A 522 8.58 15.27 42.13
CA GLU A 522 9.14 13.97 41.74
C GLU A 522 10.26 14.12 40.69
N ILE A 523 10.10 15.06 39.76
CA ILE A 523 11.09 15.39 38.72
C ILE A 523 12.31 16.07 39.38
N ALA A 524 12.09 16.92 40.38
CA ALA A 524 13.17 17.54 41.15
C ALA A 524 14.09 16.52 41.83
N LYS A 525 13.50 15.49 42.47
CA LYS A 525 14.26 14.38 43.08
C LYS A 525 15.06 13.59 42.05
N TYR A 526 14.49 13.39 40.86
CA TYR A 526 15.15 12.63 39.79
C TYR A 526 16.36 13.39 39.23
N ILE A 527 16.23 14.70 39.04
CA ILE A 527 17.32 15.58 38.55
C ILE A 527 18.46 15.65 39.57
N GLU A 528 18.15 15.74 40.87
CA GLU A 528 19.16 15.75 41.95
C GLU A 528 19.86 14.41 42.13
N ALA A 529 19.16 13.29 41.88
CA ALA A 529 19.74 11.96 41.96
C ALA A 529 20.65 11.59 40.77
N THR A 530 20.53 12.29 39.64
CA THR A 530 21.19 11.91 38.38
C THR A 530 22.29 12.86 37.92
N ASP A 531 22.60 13.93 38.68
CA ASP A 531 23.62 14.94 38.33
C ASP A 531 23.51 15.41 36.86
N SER A 532 22.27 15.57 36.40
CA SER A 532 21.97 15.84 34.99
C SER A 532 22.33 17.28 34.61
N VAL A 533 23.19 17.45 33.60
CA VAL A 533 23.51 18.75 32.97
C VAL A 533 22.80 18.83 31.61
N ILE A 534 22.11 19.95 31.33
CA ILE A 534 21.52 20.20 30.01
C ILE A 534 22.64 20.64 29.06
N ALA A 535 22.81 19.94 27.93
CA ALA A 535 23.69 20.33 26.82
C ALA A 535 22.98 21.30 25.86
#